data_AF-A0A819WG74-F1
#
_entry.id   AF-A0A819WG74-F1
#
_cell.length_a   1.000
_cell.length_b   1.000
_cell.length_c   1.000
_cell.angle_alpha   90.00
_cell.angle_beta   90.00
_cell.angle_gamma   90.00
#
_symmetry.space_group_name_H-M   'P 1'
#
loop_
_entity.id
_entity.type
_entity.pdbx_description
1 polymer ?
#
loop_
_entity_poly.entity_id
_entity_poly.type
_entity_poly.pdbx_seq_one_letter_code
_entity_poly.pdbx_strand_id
1 'polypeptide(L)'
;SSTYHYQEKSSSIVKSQSNTTHYYRRQHHYISPLEQLDKLTRSVLNDLIDYALHIKNYTIDTEDQLNKPPKPSDPALVQIQFIYENDPSIILLIEVFHLPPENSFTFNKIKKLCKIIFSLDHIVNCWGDPEKELEKFLRFKLCDNNDIDFIIPKNTQDIFKDWFNRTYPQSIHIKDGVNDQYSLQSAIYITFNEWLDKRMTLANWGCGIDLLLQTYLTMNDYDDIKDKKIYDGKQIRQLMETYAINDCFSDTKLSQILKHFEPSKPPLEDNNIYILDYEPTEAEIQPDESLNDNDTVESVHVLDERTTVNDIMELDEPDSNVVLSIHGQTNILDGLEARDAPVPVIIDTGSGFRTETDETDWNRNR
;
A
#
# COMPACT_ATOMS: atom_id res chain seq x y z
N SER A 1 -11.35 -76.45 -19.30
CA SER A 1 -9.94 -76.83 -19.38
C SER A 1 -9.24 -75.98 -20.43
N SER A 2 -8.43 -75.01 -19.99
CA SER A 2 -7.17 -74.57 -20.64
C SER A 2 -6.83 -73.16 -20.14
N THR A 3 -6.04 -73.17 -19.07
CA THR A 3 -5.32 -72.05 -18.48
C THR A 3 -4.24 -71.57 -19.45
N TYR A 4 -4.07 -70.26 -19.60
CA TYR A 4 -2.80 -69.67 -20.05
C TYR A 4 -2.40 -68.54 -19.11
N HIS A 5 -1.38 -68.84 -18.31
CA HIS A 5 -0.52 -67.88 -17.64
C HIS A 5 0.34 -67.16 -18.68
N TYR A 6 0.51 -65.85 -18.54
CA TYR A 6 1.76 -65.20 -18.96
C TYR A 6 2.15 -64.10 -17.98
N GLN A 7 3.43 -64.14 -17.63
CA GLN A 7 4.08 -63.43 -16.53
C GLN A 7 4.35 -61.96 -16.81
N GLU A 8 4.42 -61.23 -15.71
CA GLU A 8 4.95 -59.87 -15.56
C GLU A 8 6.37 -59.72 -16.14
N LYS A 9 6.59 -58.58 -16.82
CA LYS A 9 7.91 -57.96 -16.91
C LYS A 9 7.80 -56.55 -16.34
N SER A 10 8.31 -56.43 -15.11
CA SER A 10 8.59 -55.17 -14.44
C SER A 10 9.72 -54.44 -15.16
N SER A 11 9.43 -53.27 -15.73
CA SER A 11 10.44 -52.29 -16.12
C SER A 11 10.30 -51.07 -15.20
N SER A 12 11.16 -51.00 -14.20
CA SER A 12 11.35 -49.86 -13.31
C SER A 12 11.99 -48.71 -14.08
N ILE A 13 11.17 -47.78 -14.57
CA ILE A 13 11.63 -46.44 -14.96
C ILE A 13 11.49 -45.57 -13.71
N VAL A 14 12.63 -45.20 -13.13
CA VAL A 14 12.74 -44.13 -12.14
C VAL A 14 12.38 -42.84 -12.85
N LYS A 15 11.10 -42.45 -12.77
CA LYS A 15 10.68 -41.09 -13.06
C LYS A 15 11.03 -40.26 -11.83
N SER A 16 12.03 -39.39 -11.98
CA SER A 16 12.28 -38.29 -11.06
C SER A 16 10.96 -37.55 -10.84
N GLN A 17 10.49 -37.53 -9.59
CA GLN A 17 9.39 -36.68 -9.16
C GLN A 17 9.84 -35.23 -9.39
N SER A 18 9.41 -34.64 -10.50
CA SER A 18 9.37 -33.20 -10.62
C SER A 18 8.34 -32.74 -9.60
N ASN A 19 8.81 -32.04 -8.57
CA ASN A 19 7.98 -31.27 -7.66
C ASN A 19 7.21 -30.25 -8.50
N THR A 20 6.03 -30.68 -8.96
CA THR A 20 5.06 -29.80 -9.58
C THR A 20 4.41 -29.09 -8.41
N THR A 21 4.95 -27.92 -8.09
CA THR A 21 4.31 -26.99 -7.17
C THR A 21 2.96 -26.64 -7.79
N HIS A 22 1.91 -27.33 -7.35
CA HIS A 22 0.56 -26.96 -7.68
C HIS A 22 0.33 -25.58 -7.09
N TYR A 23 0.41 -24.55 -7.93
CA TYR A 23 -0.13 -23.23 -7.64
C TYR A 23 -1.63 -23.40 -7.41
N TYR A 24 -2.01 -23.62 -6.16
CA TYR A 24 -3.35 -23.37 -5.69
C TYR A 24 -3.57 -21.87 -5.81
N ARG A 25 -4.02 -21.43 -6.99
CA ARG A 25 -4.72 -20.16 -7.14
C ARG A 25 -6.05 -20.33 -6.39
N ARG A 26 -6.03 -20.17 -5.06
CA ARG A 26 -7.24 -19.83 -4.31
C ARG A 26 -7.67 -18.48 -4.85
N GLN A 27 -8.48 -18.51 -5.90
CA GLN A 27 -9.43 -17.43 -6.11
C GLN A 27 -10.32 -17.44 -4.88
N HIS A 28 -9.94 -16.62 -3.91
CA HIS A 28 -10.87 -16.20 -2.89
C HIS A 28 -11.93 -15.39 -3.62
N HIS A 29 -12.95 -16.08 -4.15
CA HIS A 29 -14.26 -15.50 -4.34
C HIS A 29 -14.79 -15.17 -2.94
N TYR A 30 -14.26 -14.10 -2.34
CA TYR A 30 -14.97 -13.38 -1.30
C TYR A 30 -16.13 -12.69 -1.99
N ILE A 31 -17.20 -13.46 -2.19
CA ILE A 31 -18.53 -12.88 -2.08
C ILE A 31 -18.67 -12.60 -0.59
N SER A 32 -18.13 -11.47 -0.14
CA SER A 32 -18.60 -10.91 1.10
C SER A 32 -20.09 -10.65 0.89
N PRO A 33 -21.00 -11.12 1.75
CA PRO A 33 -22.22 -10.41 1.96
C PRO A 33 -21.83 -9.07 2.62
N LEU A 34 -21.18 -8.19 1.85
CA LEU A 34 -21.34 -6.76 2.00
C LEU A 34 -22.80 -6.53 1.60
N GLU A 35 -23.73 -6.92 2.48
CA GLU A 35 -24.95 -6.15 2.60
C GLU A 35 -24.44 -4.75 2.87
N GLN A 36 -24.43 -3.92 1.82
CA GLN A 36 -24.23 -2.49 1.94
C GLN A 36 -25.19 -2.07 3.04
N LEU A 37 -24.64 -1.80 4.21
CA LEU A 37 -25.38 -1.35 5.36
C LEU A 37 -25.66 0.12 5.11
N ASP A 38 -26.49 0.38 4.08
CA ASP A 38 -26.80 1.67 3.47
C ASP A 38 -27.37 2.69 4.47
N LYS A 39 -27.57 2.27 5.73
CA LYS A 39 -27.92 3.14 6.84
C LYS A 39 -27.15 2.69 8.07
N LEU A 40 -26.37 3.60 8.64
CA LEU A 40 -26.07 3.60 10.08
C LEU A 40 -27.39 3.81 10.85
N THR A 41 -28.24 2.77 10.87
CA THR A 41 -29.39 2.75 11.76
C THR A 41 -28.87 2.68 13.20
N ARG A 42 -29.72 3.02 14.16
CA ARG A 42 -29.37 2.88 15.57
C ARG A 42 -29.00 1.44 15.94
N SER A 43 -29.60 0.44 15.29
CA SER A 43 -29.28 -0.98 15.51
C SER A 43 -27.87 -1.26 15.03
N VAL A 44 -27.60 -0.94 13.76
CA VAL A 44 -26.30 -1.14 13.11
C VAL A 44 -25.16 -0.52 13.92
N LEU A 45 -25.33 0.71 14.40
CA LEU A 45 -24.32 1.36 15.24
C LEU A 45 -24.08 0.65 16.57
N ASN A 46 -25.14 0.09 17.19
CA ASN A 46 -24.97 -0.69 18.40
C ASN A 46 -24.28 -2.02 18.08
N ASP A 47 -24.64 -2.68 16.99
CA ASP A 47 -24.04 -3.93 16.55
C ASP A 47 -22.53 -3.73 16.26
N LEU A 48 -22.16 -2.62 15.61
CA LEU A 48 -20.76 -2.23 15.40
C LEU A 48 -20.03 -1.93 16.71
N ILE A 49 -20.67 -1.26 17.66
CA ILE A 49 -20.10 -1.01 18.99
C ILE A 49 -19.85 -2.32 19.74
N ASP A 50 -20.83 -3.22 19.73
CA ASP A 50 -20.74 -4.51 20.39
C ASP A 50 -19.66 -5.37 19.71
N TYR A 51 -19.55 -5.31 18.39
CA TYR A 51 -18.47 -5.93 17.63
C TYR A 51 -17.10 -5.35 18.02
N ALA A 52 -16.96 -4.01 18.05
CA ALA A 52 -15.71 -3.31 18.39
C ALA A 52 -15.15 -3.70 19.77
N LEU A 53 -16.02 -4.00 20.75
CA LEU A 53 -15.60 -4.43 22.09
C LEU A 53 -14.81 -5.75 22.10
N HIS A 54 -14.90 -6.53 21.03
CA HIS A 54 -14.20 -7.81 20.88
C HIS A 54 -12.99 -7.73 19.95
N ILE A 55 -12.73 -6.57 19.33
CA ILE A 55 -11.64 -6.36 18.38
C ILE A 55 -10.54 -5.53 19.04
N LYS A 56 -9.30 -5.98 18.88
CA LYS A 56 -8.10 -5.29 19.39
C LYS A 56 -7.14 -4.82 18.30
N ASN A 57 -7.39 -5.17 17.05
CA ASN A 57 -6.51 -4.86 15.95
C ASN A 57 -7.31 -4.19 14.84
N TYR A 58 -6.83 -3.03 14.41
CA TYR A 58 -7.48 -2.19 13.43
C TYR A 58 -6.48 -1.73 12.39
N THR A 59 -6.94 -1.50 11.17
CA THR A 59 -6.22 -0.70 10.19
C THR A 59 -6.99 0.57 9.96
N ILE A 60 -6.31 1.69 9.91
CA ILE A 60 -6.89 2.97 9.54
C ILE A 60 -6.22 3.50 8.28
N ASP A 61 -7.02 4.20 7.51
CA ASP A 61 -6.57 4.95 6.35
C ASP A 61 -7.49 6.15 6.16
N THR A 62 -7.04 7.17 5.45
CA THR A 62 -7.85 8.36 5.22
C THR A 62 -7.62 8.94 3.83
N GLU A 63 -8.69 9.52 3.29
CA GLU A 63 -8.60 10.29 2.05
C GLU A 63 -8.84 11.76 2.34
N ASP A 64 -8.01 12.60 1.74
CA ASP A 64 -8.16 14.03 1.89
C ASP A 64 -8.91 14.68 0.72
N GLN A 65 -9.58 15.78 1.01
CA GLN A 65 -10.05 16.71 0.01
C GLN A 65 -8.85 17.35 -0.70
N LEU A 66 -8.79 17.21 -2.02
CA LEU A 66 -7.92 18.03 -2.86
C LEU A 66 -8.37 19.50 -2.78
N ASN A 67 -7.76 20.24 -1.86
CA ASN A 67 -7.91 21.68 -1.77
C ASN A 67 -6.94 22.34 -2.75
N LYS A 68 -7.38 23.40 -3.44
CA LYS A 68 -6.43 24.27 -4.15
C LYS A 68 -5.50 24.90 -3.10
N PRO A 69 -4.17 24.86 -3.31
CA PRO A 69 -3.22 25.57 -2.45
C PRO A 69 -3.68 27.02 -2.25
N PRO A 70 -3.53 27.62 -1.05
CA PRO A 70 -2.65 27.19 0.05
C PRO A 70 -3.35 26.51 1.24
N LYS A 71 -4.62 26.09 1.11
CA LYS A 71 -5.32 25.49 2.26
C LYS A 71 -4.80 24.06 2.51
N PRO A 72 -4.48 23.68 3.77
CA PRO A 72 -4.21 22.29 4.08
C PRO A 72 -5.38 21.44 3.61
N SER A 73 -5.08 20.23 3.14
CA SER A 73 -6.09 19.29 2.73
C SER A 73 -6.93 18.92 3.95
N ASP A 74 -8.26 18.95 3.79
CA ASP A 74 -9.19 18.61 4.87
C ASP A 74 -9.51 17.12 4.71
N PRO A 75 -9.49 16.30 5.77
CA PRO A 75 -9.85 14.91 5.64
C PRO A 75 -11.28 14.82 5.15
N ALA A 76 -11.56 13.91 4.23
CA ALA A 76 -12.85 13.76 3.59
C ALA A 76 -13.46 12.39 3.84
N LEU A 77 -12.62 11.36 3.90
CA LEU A 77 -12.99 10.00 4.22
C LEU A 77 -12.05 9.45 5.29
N VAL A 78 -12.63 8.64 6.17
CA VAL A 78 -11.91 7.80 7.12
C VAL A 78 -12.30 6.36 6.86
N GLN A 79 -11.32 5.48 6.72
CA GLN A 79 -11.47 4.05 6.57
C GLN A 79 -10.99 3.37 7.86
N ILE A 80 -11.78 2.45 8.40
CA ILE A 80 -11.38 1.63 9.55
C ILE A 80 -11.71 0.18 9.29
N GLN A 81 -10.70 -0.67 9.17
CA GLN A 81 -10.89 -2.11 9.10
C GLN A 81 -10.79 -2.74 10.49
N PHE A 82 -11.79 -3.55 10.84
CA PHE A 82 -11.84 -4.36 12.04
C PHE A 82 -11.16 -5.70 11.75
N ILE A 83 -10.03 -5.98 12.40
CA ILE A 83 -9.23 -7.19 12.11
C ILE A 83 -9.49 -8.23 13.20
N TYR A 84 -10.13 -9.32 12.79
CA TYR A 84 -10.29 -10.51 13.63
C TYR A 84 -9.46 -11.66 13.08
N GLU A 85 -8.73 -12.37 13.93
CA GLU A 85 -7.73 -13.36 13.49
C GLU A 85 -8.33 -14.54 12.71
N ASN A 86 -9.65 -14.78 12.75
CA ASN A 86 -10.29 -15.92 12.08
C ASN A 86 -11.66 -15.61 11.45
N ASP A 87 -12.12 -14.36 11.44
CA ASP A 87 -13.45 -13.98 10.94
C ASP A 87 -13.37 -12.95 9.81
N PRO A 88 -14.43 -12.81 9.01
CA PRO A 88 -14.53 -11.72 8.04
C PRO A 88 -14.30 -10.35 8.69
N SER A 89 -13.45 -9.54 8.08
CA SER A 89 -13.24 -8.17 8.52
C SER A 89 -14.39 -7.27 8.06
N ILE A 90 -14.74 -6.30 8.91
CA ILE A 90 -15.65 -5.21 8.54
C ILE A 90 -14.78 -4.00 8.19
N ILE A 91 -15.09 -3.31 7.10
CA ILE A 91 -14.53 -1.99 6.79
C ILE A 91 -15.62 -0.95 7.00
N LEU A 92 -15.34 -0.01 7.91
CA LEU A 92 -16.19 1.14 8.18
C LEU A 92 -15.65 2.34 7.40
N LEU A 93 -16.49 2.91 6.54
CA LEU A 93 -16.21 4.16 5.83
C LEU A 93 -16.99 5.29 6.51
N ILE A 94 -16.29 6.37 6.90
CA ILE A 94 -16.89 7.54 7.55
C ILE A 94 -16.61 8.77 6.69
N GLU A 95 -17.65 9.31 6.07
CA GLU A 95 -17.58 10.55 5.30
C GLU A 95 -17.64 11.76 6.24
N VAL A 96 -16.49 12.34 6.57
CA VAL A 96 -16.40 13.31 7.65
C VAL A 96 -17.09 14.64 7.34
N PHE A 97 -17.22 15.00 6.06
CA PHE A 97 -18.03 16.16 5.60
C PHE A 97 -19.53 15.98 5.80
N HIS A 98 -19.99 14.75 5.98
CA HIS A 98 -21.40 14.39 6.09
C HIS A 98 -21.75 13.84 7.48
N LEU A 99 -20.90 14.11 8.48
CA LEU A 99 -21.18 13.73 9.87
C LEU A 99 -22.49 14.34 10.39
N PRO A 100 -23.25 13.60 11.21
CA PRO A 100 -24.40 14.16 11.90
C PRO A 100 -24.01 15.33 12.83
N PRO A 101 -24.95 16.21 13.22
CA PRO A 101 -24.66 17.28 14.17
C PRO A 101 -24.05 16.75 15.48
N GLU A 102 -23.07 17.48 16.05
CA GLU A 102 -22.32 17.03 17.24
C GLU A 102 -23.22 16.69 18.44
N ASN A 103 -24.34 17.39 18.60
CA ASN A 103 -25.30 17.16 19.68
C ASN A 103 -26.30 16.03 19.38
N SER A 104 -26.22 15.39 18.22
CA SER A 104 -27.15 14.33 17.82
C SER A 104 -26.81 13.00 18.50
N PHE A 105 -27.83 12.15 18.66
CA PHE A 105 -27.64 10.79 19.17
C PHE A 105 -26.69 9.97 18.28
N THR A 106 -26.82 10.10 16.96
CA THR A 106 -26.00 9.36 15.99
C THR A 106 -24.53 9.75 16.08
N PHE A 107 -24.22 11.05 16.15
CA PHE A 107 -22.85 11.52 16.33
C PHE A 107 -22.23 10.98 17.63
N ASN A 108 -22.97 11.04 18.73
CA ASN A 108 -22.49 10.51 20.03
C ASN A 108 -22.21 9.00 19.98
N LYS A 109 -22.95 8.24 19.17
CA LYS A 109 -22.71 6.81 18.95
C LYS A 109 -21.48 6.55 18.10
N ILE A 110 -21.28 7.31 17.02
CA ILE A 110 -20.04 7.26 16.21
C ILE A 110 -18.83 7.60 17.09
N LYS A 111 -18.92 8.67 17.87
CA LYS A 111 -17.88 9.05 18.83
C LYS A 111 -17.60 7.94 19.87
N LYS A 112 -18.64 7.31 20.40
CA LYS A 112 -18.48 6.15 21.30
C LYS A 112 -17.76 4.99 20.61
N LEU A 113 -18.11 4.70 19.36
CA LEU A 113 -17.45 3.65 18.57
C LEU A 113 -15.97 3.97 18.37
N CYS A 114 -15.62 5.18 17.94
CA CYS A 114 -14.23 5.61 17.78
C CYS A 114 -13.44 5.54 19.09
N LYS A 115 -14.05 5.94 20.22
CA LYS A 115 -13.43 5.80 21.55
C LYS A 115 -13.12 4.35 21.94
N ILE A 116 -13.93 3.38 21.49
CA ILE A 116 -13.66 1.96 21.70
C ILE A 116 -12.53 1.49 20.78
N ILE A 117 -12.54 1.90 19.51
CA ILE A 117 -11.50 1.56 18.53
C ILE A 117 -10.14 2.07 19.00
N PHE A 118 -10.06 3.32 19.44
CA PHE A 118 -8.86 3.96 19.99
C PHE A 118 -8.80 3.83 21.51
N SER A 119 -8.99 2.62 22.03
CA SER A 119 -8.86 2.36 23.47
C SER A 119 -7.49 1.77 23.81
N LEU A 120 -7.17 1.74 25.11
CA LEU A 120 -5.91 1.20 25.63
C LEU A 120 -5.64 -0.22 25.09
N ASP A 121 -4.38 -0.48 24.75
CA ASP A 121 -3.86 -1.75 24.24
C ASP A 121 -4.40 -2.19 22.87
N HIS A 122 -5.16 -1.33 22.18
CA HIS A 122 -5.56 -1.60 20.80
C HIS A 122 -4.41 -1.31 19.84
N ILE A 123 -4.18 -2.21 18.89
CA ILE A 123 -3.20 -2.06 17.82
C ILE A 123 -3.88 -1.35 16.66
N VAL A 124 -3.27 -0.27 16.20
CA VAL A 124 -3.74 0.51 15.05
C VAL A 124 -2.64 0.53 14.01
N ASN A 125 -2.85 -0.20 12.92
CA ASN A 125 -1.96 -0.19 11.76
C ASN A 125 -2.37 0.92 10.81
N CYS A 126 -1.39 1.54 10.16
CA CYS A 126 -1.62 2.44 9.05
C CYS A 126 -0.40 2.43 8.12
N TRP A 127 -0.63 2.75 6.86
CA TRP A 127 0.44 2.96 5.90
C TRP A 127 1.00 4.37 6.02
N GLY A 128 2.12 4.52 6.74
CA GLY A 128 2.75 5.81 6.99
C GLY A 128 2.62 6.23 8.45
N ASP A 129 2.82 7.53 8.68
CA ASP A 129 2.93 8.12 10.02
C ASP A 129 1.59 8.10 10.78
N PRO A 130 1.45 7.26 11.84
CA PRO A 130 0.18 7.10 12.55
C PRO A 130 -0.31 8.39 13.21
N GLU A 131 0.59 9.24 13.68
CA GLU A 131 0.21 10.49 14.35
C GLU A 131 -0.54 11.42 13.38
N LYS A 132 -0.07 11.50 12.14
CA LYS A 132 -0.71 12.32 11.08
C LYS A 132 -2.06 11.76 10.67
N GLU A 133 -2.17 10.45 10.53
CA GLU A 133 -3.45 9.81 10.19
C GLU A 133 -4.48 9.99 11.32
N LEU A 134 -4.05 9.90 12.58
CA LEU A 134 -4.92 10.05 13.75
C LEU A 134 -5.29 11.51 14.04
N GLU A 135 -4.45 12.49 13.70
CA GLU A 135 -4.78 13.92 13.82
C GLU A 135 -6.10 14.27 13.11
N LYS A 136 -6.38 13.60 12.00
CA LYS A 136 -7.60 13.76 11.22
C LYS A 136 -8.85 13.44 12.05
N PHE A 137 -8.79 12.43 12.93
CA PHE A 137 -9.90 12.05 13.81
C PHE A 137 -10.13 13.05 14.94
N LEU A 138 -9.05 13.60 15.49
CA LEU A 138 -9.08 14.65 16.51
C LEU A 138 -9.78 15.91 15.98
N ARG A 139 -9.47 16.29 14.74
CA ARG A 139 -10.05 17.46 14.08
C ARG A 139 -11.58 17.42 14.00
N PHE A 140 -12.17 16.23 13.81
CA PHE A 140 -13.63 16.03 13.78
C PHE A 140 -14.23 15.66 15.15
N LYS A 141 -13.46 15.73 16.22
CA LYS A 141 -13.88 15.39 17.60
C LYS A 141 -14.44 13.97 17.75
N LEU A 142 -14.06 13.07 16.85
CA LEU A 142 -14.44 11.65 16.88
C LEU A 142 -13.73 10.92 18.03
N CYS A 143 -12.54 11.39 18.39
CA CYS A 143 -11.78 11.02 19.60
C CYS A 143 -11.13 12.28 20.20
N ASP A 144 -10.48 12.13 21.35
CA ASP A 144 -9.59 13.14 21.94
C ASP A 144 -8.17 12.60 22.14
N ASN A 145 -7.22 13.47 22.50
CA ASN A 145 -5.81 13.08 22.65
C ASN A 145 -5.64 11.93 23.65
N ASN A 146 -6.42 11.92 24.74
CA ASN A 146 -6.30 10.85 25.73
C ASN A 146 -6.80 9.52 25.18
N ASP A 147 -7.65 9.50 24.17
CA ASP A 147 -8.04 8.24 23.52
C ASP A 147 -6.84 7.70 22.69
N ILE A 148 -6.14 8.57 21.96
CA ILE A 148 -5.03 8.17 21.08
C ILE A 148 -3.75 7.82 21.86
N ASP A 149 -3.45 8.52 22.96
CA ASP A 149 -2.20 8.35 23.73
C ASP A 149 -1.95 6.92 24.23
N PHE A 150 -2.99 6.09 24.28
CA PHE A 150 -2.94 4.73 24.84
C PHE A 150 -3.04 3.61 23.80
N ILE A 151 -3.13 3.94 22.51
CA ILE A 151 -3.10 2.92 21.46
C ILE A 151 -1.66 2.42 21.26
N ILE A 152 -1.53 1.30 20.56
CA ILE A 152 -0.24 0.78 20.06
C ILE A 152 -0.21 1.11 18.56
N PRO A 153 0.33 2.27 18.16
CA PRO A 153 0.40 2.63 16.75
C PRO A 153 1.45 1.78 16.04
N LYS A 154 1.13 1.32 14.83
CA LYS A 154 2.03 0.57 13.96
C LYS A 154 2.09 1.21 12.59
N ASN A 155 3.25 1.75 12.25
CA ASN A 155 3.55 2.20 10.89
C ASN A 155 3.92 0.98 10.03
N THR A 156 2.97 0.45 9.26
CA THR A 156 3.21 -0.70 8.38
C THR A 156 4.29 -0.41 7.34
N GLN A 157 4.41 0.85 6.90
CA GLN A 157 5.41 1.26 5.92
C GLN A 157 6.84 1.10 6.44
N ASP A 158 7.10 1.45 7.70
CA ASP A 158 8.44 1.32 8.29
C ASP A 158 8.78 -0.16 8.55
N ILE A 159 7.81 -0.96 9.00
CA ILE A 159 7.98 -2.41 9.16
C ILE A 159 8.30 -3.05 7.78
N PHE A 160 7.62 -2.61 6.72
CA PHE A 160 7.89 -3.07 5.36
C PHE A 160 9.28 -2.67 4.89
N LYS A 161 9.73 -1.43 5.11
CA LYS A 161 11.09 -0.96 4.78
C LYS A 161 12.14 -1.85 5.44
N ASP A 162 11.98 -2.12 6.74
CA ASP A 162 12.89 -2.97 7.50
C ASP A 162 12.94 -4.40 6.95
N TRP A 163 11.78 -5.00 6.70
CA TRP A 163 11.67 -6.33 6.10
C TRP A 163 12.33 -6.37 4.70
N PHE A 164 12.04 -5.38 3.86
CA PHE A 164 12.53 -5.29 2.50
C PHE A 164 14.06 -5.18 2.47
N ASN A 165 14.64 -4.29 3.28
CA ASN A 165 16.09 -4.09 3.36
C ASN A 165 16.84 -5.33 3.86
N ARG A 166 16.23 -6.11 4.77
CA ARG A 166 16.81 -7.39 5.23
C ARG A 166 16.71 -8.48 4.17
N THR A 167 15.63 -8.50 3.41
CA THR A 167 15.36 -9.53 2.39
C THR A 167 16.17 -9.27 1.11
N TYR A 168 16.36 -8.00 0.74
CA TYR A 168 17.00 -7.58 -0.50
C TYR A 168 18.15 -6.59 -0.24
N PRO A 169 19.20 -6.98 0.51
CA PRO A 169 20.27 -6.08 0.93
C PRO A 169 21.05 -5.45 -0.25
N GLN A 170 21.08 -6.13 -1.40
CA GLN A 170 21.75 -5.61 -2.61
C GLN A 170 20.93 -4.53 -3.34
N SER A 171 19.65 -4.34 -2.99
CA SER A 171 18.78 -3.33 -3.61
C SER A 171 18.93 -1.94 -2.99
N ILE A 172 19.79 -1.79 -1.96
CA ILE A 172 19.98 -0.55 -1.18
C ILE A 172 20.67 0.57 -2.00
N HIS A 173 21.24 0.26 -3.17
CA HIS A 173 21.97 1.24 -4.00
C HIS A 173 21.08 2.18 -4.84
N ILE A 174 19.76 2.13 -4.69
CA ILE A 174 18.87 2.98 -5.48
C ILE A 174 18.76 4.33 -4.78
N LYS A 175 19.54 5.29 -5.30
CA LYS A 175 19.72 6.68 -4.87
C LYS A 175 18.52 7.27 -4.11
N ASP A 176 18.84 7.92 -2.98
CA ASP A 176 18.00 8.63 -1.98
C ASP A 176 17.00 9.69 -2.49
N GLY A 177 16.29 9.44 -3.60
CA GLY A 177 15.39 10.40 -4.23
C GLY A 177 14.13 9.80 -4.85
N VAL A 178 13.99 8.47 -4.91
CA VAL A 178 12.79 7.81 -5.45
C VAL A 178 12.03 7.17 -4.28
N ASN A 179 11.24 8.00 -3.58
CA ASN A 179 10.36 7.59 -2.47
C ASN A 179 9.30 6.55 -2.89
N ASP A 180 9.15 6.27 -4.19
CA ASP A 180 8.11 5.39 -4.74
C ASP A 180 8.30 3.90 -4.39
N GLN A 181 9.51 3.46 -4.06
CA GLN A 181 9.79 2.06 -3.71
C GLN A 181 9.06 1.60 -2.45
N TYR A 182 8.82 2.53 -1.53
CA TYR A 182 8.09 2.27 -0.29
C TYR A 182 6.67 2.84 -0.35
N SER A 183 6.12 3.07 -1.54
CA SER A 183 4.69 3.30 -1.67
C SER A 183 3.91 2.02 -1.38
N LEU A 184 2.65 2.16 -0.95
CA LEU A 184 1.77 1.01 -0.71
C LEU A 184 1.62 0.15 -1.98
N GLN A 185 1.54 0.80 -3.15
CA GLN A 185 1.50 0.14 -4.45
C GLN A 185 2.71 -0.80 -4.64
N SER A 186 3.92 -0.27 -4.47
CA SER A 186 5.16 -1.05 -4.64
C SER A 186 5.23 -2.18 -3.62
N ALA A 187 4.87 -1.94 -2.36
CA ALA A 187 4.86 -2.96 -1.33
C ALA A 187 3.91 -4.12 -1.63
N ILE A 188 2.70 -3.80 -2.13
CA ILE A 188 1.74 -4.82 -2.55
C ILE A 188 2.25 -5.60 -3.76
N TYR A 189 2.81 -4.92 -4.75
CA TYR A 189 3.38 -5.58 -5.92
C TYR A 189 4.53 -6.52 -5.56
N ILE A 190 5.49 -6.05 -4.75
CA ILE A 190 6.65 -6.83 -4.31
C ILE A 190 6.22 -8.04 -3.48
N THR A 191 5.25 -7.88 -2.59
CA THR A 191 4.84 -8.93 -1.64
C THR A 191 3.87 -9.94 -2.27
N PHE A 192 2.98 -9.48 -3.15
CA PHE A 192 1.85 -10.28 -3.64
C PHE A 192 1.78 -10.44 -5.16
N ASN A 193 2.62 -9.72 -5.92
CA ASN A 193 2.51 -9.60 -7.37
C ASN A 193 1.11 -9.12 -7.81
N GLU A 194 0.56 -8.16 -7.08
CA GLU A 194 -0.75 -7.54 -7.31
C GLU A 194 -0.57 -6.03 -7.58
N TRP A 195 -1.47 -5.44 -8.35
CA TRP A 195 -1.49 -4.00 -8.61
C TRP A 195 -2.73 -3.37 -7.99
N LEU A 196 -2.58 -2.31 -7.19
CA LEU A 196 -3.72 -1.51 -6.77
C LEU A 196 -4.18 -0.59 -7.90
N ASP A 197 -5.48 -0.37 -7.96
CA ASP A 197 -6.07 0.61 -8.85
C ASP A 197 -5.85 2.02 -8.29
N LYS A 198 -5.00 2.82 -8.91
CA LYS A 198 -4.68 4.20 -8.46
C LYS A 198 -5.52 5.29 -9.16
N ARG A 199 -6.57 4.92 -9.90
CA ARG A 199 -7.40 5.89 -10.65
C ARG A 199 -8.14 6.89 -9.75
N MET A 200 -8.39 6.54 -8.48
CA MET A 200 -9.15 7.38 -7.54
C MET A 200 -8.27 8.08 -6.49
N THR A 201 -6.95 7.92 -6.53
CA THR A 201 -6.02 8.56 -5.57
C THR A 201 -6.16 10.09 -5.55
N LEU A 202 -6.51 10.69 -6.68
CA LEU A 202 -6.74 12.14 -6.81
C LEU A 202 -8.22 12.49 -6.99
N ALA A 203 -9.14 11.65 -6.50
CA ALA A 203 -10.55 11.93 -6.57
C ALA A 203 -10.94 13.12 -5.65
N ASN A 204 -12.08 13.75 -5.96
CA ASN A 204 -12.67 14.74 -5.07
C ASN A 204 -13.44 14.04 -3.95
N TRP A 205 -12.79 13.72 -2.83
CA TRP A 205 -13.37 12.89 -1.77
C TRP A 205 -14.49 13.56 -0.96
N GLY A 206 -14.50 14.89 -0.84
CA GLY A 206 -15.52 15.64 -0.11
C GLY A 206 -16.87 15.73 -0.81
N CYS A 207 -17.00 15.09 -1.97
CA CYS A 207 -18.25 15.03 -2.71
C CYS A 207 -19.26 13.98 -2.17
N GLY A 208 -18.84 13.14 -1.23
CA GLY A 208 -19.65 12.02 -0.71
C GLY A 208 -19.76 10.85 -1.70
N ILE A 209 -19.30 9.69 -1.26
CA ILE A 209 -19.42 8.35 -1.85
C ILE A 209 -20.83 7.78 -1.70
N ASP A 210 -21.54 8.08 -0.60
CA ASP A 210 -22.89 7.56 -0.35
C ASP A 210 -23.88 8.01 -1.44
N LEU A 211 -24.34 7.05 -2.24
CA LEU A 211 -25.28 7.25 -3.33
C LEU A 211 -26.65 7.77 -2.86
N LEU A 212 -27.01 7.58 -1.59
CA LEU A 212 -28.26 8.09 -1.02
C LEU A 212 -28.23 9.60 -0.78
N LEU A 213 -27.05 10.19 -0.61
CA LEU A 213 -26.90 11.64 -0.51
C LEU A 213 -27.22 12.34 -1.84
N GLN A 214 -27.19 11.61 -2.95
CA GLN A 214 -27.47 12.10 -4.30
C GLN A 214 -26.60 13.31 -4.71
N THR A 215 -25.46 13.50 -4.07
CA THR A 215 -24.50 14.59 -4.36
C THR A 215 -23.93 14.50 -5.78
N TYR A 216 -23.87 13.29 -6.33
CA TYR A 216 -23.49 13.04 -7.73
C TYR A 216 -24.45 13.67 -8.76
N LEU A 217 -25.68 14.03 -8.38
CA LEU A 217 -26.63 14.69 -9.29
C LEU A 217 -26.29 16.17 -9.51
N THR A 218 -25.58 16.79 -8.56
CA THR A 218 -25.28 18.23 -8.58
C THR A 218 -23.90 18.56 -9.14
N MET A 219 -23.04 17.54 -9.33
CA MET A 219 -21.69 17.75 -9.83
C MET A 219 -21.69 17.90 -11.36
N ASN A 220 -21.50 19.13 -11.83
CA ASN A 220 -21.04 19.42 -13.18
C ASN A 220 -19.50 19.36 -13.30
N ASP A 221 -18.79 19.06 -12.20
CA ASP A 221 -17.35 19.31 -12.04
C ASP A 221 -16.42 18.19 -12.53
N TYR A 222 -16.90 17.24 -13.34
CA TYR A 222 -16.08 16.14 -13.88
C TYR A 222 -15.26 16.52 -15.11
N ASP A 223 -14.82 17.78 -15.19
CA ASP A 223 -14.02 18.26 -16.33
C ASP A 223 -12.55 17.79 -16.31
N ASP A 224 -12.05 17.24 -15.19
CA ASP A 224 -10.62 16.91 -15.00
C ASP A 224 -10.22 15.43 -15.16
N ILE A 225 -11.17 14.50 -15.36
CA ILE A 225 -10.80 13.13 -15.78
C ILE A 225 -10.49 13.20 -17.28
N LYS A 226 -9.19 13.28 -17.60
CA LYS A 226 -8.65 13.45 -18.97
C LYS A 226 -9.21 12.43 -19.98
N ASP A 227 -9.65 11.28 -19.51
CA ASP A 227 -10.45 10.33 -20.29
C ASP A 227 -11.94 10.70 -20.21
N LYS A 228 -12.39 11.55 -21.14
CA LYS A 228 -13.79 11.96 -21.37
C LYS A 228 -14.77 10.81 -21.71
N LYS A 229 -14.47 9.57 -21.33
CA LYS A 229 -15.42 8.46 -21.38
C LYS A 229 -16.31 8.48 -20.14
N ILE A 230 -17.51 9.04 -20.31
CA ILE A 230 -18.82 8.53 -19.87
C ILE A 230 -18.80 7.62 -18.63
N TYR A 231 -18.28 8.08 -17.50
CA TYR A 231 -18.74 7.53 -16.22
C TYR A 231 -19.89 8.40 -15.76
N ASP A 232 -21.03 7.78 -15.49
CA ASP A 232 -22.05 8.49 -14.72
C ASP A 232 -21.50 8.74 -13.29
N GLY A 233 -22.00 9.75 -12.61
CA GLY A 233 -21.50 10.10 -11.28
C GLY A 233 -21.62 8.96 -10.26
N LYS A 234 -22.56 8.01 -10.45
CA LYS A 234 -22.70 6.84 -9.57
C LYS A 234 -21.53 5.87 -9.75
N GLN A 235 -21.12 5.61 -10.98
CA GLN A 235 -19.99 4.74 -11.28
C GLN A 235 -18.71 5.29 -10.66
N ILE A 236 -18.50 6.61 -10.69
CA ILE A 236 -17.34 7.20 -10.01
C ILE A 236 -17.41 6.97 -8.50
N ARG A 237 -18.56 7.13 -7.85
CA ARG A 237 -18.67 6.84 -6.41
C ARG A 237 -18.38 5.39 -6.08
N GLN A 238 -18.88 4.46 -6.90
CA GLN A 238 -18.58 3.03 -6.72
C GLN A 238 -17.08 2.74 -6.88
N LEU A 239 -16.40 3.42 -7.81
CA LEU A 239 -14.95 3.32 -7.96
C LEU A 239 -14.21 3.91 -6.75
N MET A 240 -14.66 5.04 -6.22
CA MET A 240 -14.11 5.65 -4.99
C MET A 240 -14.31 4.73 -3.78
N GLU A 241 -15.49 4.17 -3.59
CA GLU A 241 -15.78 3.18 -2.54
C GLU A 241 -14.85 1.97 -2.65
N THR A 242 -14.75 1.40 -3.85
CA THR A 242 -13.89 0.24 -4.12
C THR A 242 -12.42 0.56 -3.88
N TYR A 243 -11.97 1.75 -4.27
CA TYR A 243 -10.62 2.24 -4.02
C TYR A 243 -10.33 2.28 -2.52
N ALA A 244 -11.17 2.99 -1.75
CA ALA A 244 -10.97 3.19 -0.31
C ALA A 244 -10.98 1.86 0.46
N ILE A 245 -11.85 0.92 0.06
CA ILE A 245 -11.88 -0.44 0.60
C ILE A 245 -10.57 -1.18 0.30
N ASN A 246 -10.11 -1.12 -0.95
CA ASN A 246 -8.92 -1.86 -1.38
C ASN A 246 -7.63 -1.29 -0.78
N ASP A 247 -7.48 0.02 -0.62
CA ASP A 247 -6.28 0.63 -0.03
C ASP A 247 -6.16 0.22 1.45
N CYS A 248 -7.24 0.35 2.23
CA CYS A 248 -7.29 -0.07 3.62
C CYS A 248 -7.08 -1.60 3.78
N PHE A 249 -7.70 -2.41 2.91
CA PHE A 249 -7.53 -3.86 2.91
C PHE A 249 -6.09 -4.27 2.58
N SER A 250 -5.44 -3.56 1.67
CA SER A 250 -4.07 -3.83 1.24
C SER A 250 -3.08 -3.61 2.37
N ASP A 251 -3.22 -2.53 3.13
CA ASP A 251 -2.40 -2.28 4.32
C ASP A 251 -2.61 -3.38 5.38
N THR A 252 -3.86 -3.77 5.65
CA THR A 252 -4.14 -4.92 6.54
C THR A 252 -3.49 -6.22 6.06
N LYS A 253 -3.54 -6.51 4.76
CA LYS A 253 -2.95 -7.71 4.18
C LYS A 253 -1.42 -7.72 4.37
N LEU A 254 -0.76 -6.56 4.19
CA LEU A 254 0.67 -6.40 4.46
C LEU A 254 0.97 -6.57 5.95
N SER A 255 0.25 -5.87 6.83
CA SER A 255 0.50 -5.90 8.28
C SER A 255 0.39 -7.31 8.86
N GLN A 256 -0.56 -8.12 8.37
CA GLN A 256 -0.71 -9.52 8.79
C GLN A 256 0.50 -10.39 8.43
N ILE A 257 1.11 -10.19 7.27
CA ILE A 257 2.31 -10.93 6.87
C ILE A 257 3.53 -10.42 7.63
N LEU A 258 3.65 -9.10 7.74
CA LEU A 258 4.78 -8.42 8.38
C LEU A 258 4.83 -8.64 9.90
N LYS A 259 3.71 -8.98 10.55
CA LYS A 259 3.65 -9.38 11.97
C LYS A 259 4.68 -10.46 12.35
N HIS A 260 5.02 -11.35 11.41
CA HIS A 260 6.02 -12.41 11.64
C HIS A 260 7.47 -11.93 11.54
N PHE A 261 7.69 -10.73 11.00
CA PHE A 261 8.99 -10.12 10.76
C PHE A 261 9.29 -8.93 11.69
N GLU A 262 8.32 -8.53 12.51
CA GLU A 262 8.56 -7.56 13.56
C GLU A 262 9.76 -8.03 14.37
N PRO A 263 10.83 -7.22 14.47
CA PRO A 263 11.98 -7.59 15.27
C PRO A 263 11.43 -7.92 16.66
N SER A 264 11.72 -9.14 17.13
CA SER A 264 11.44 -9.50 18.52
C SER A 264 11.95 -8.32 19.35
N LYS A 265 11.05 -7.64 20.10
CA LYS A 265 11.44 -6.51 20.94
C LYS A 265 12.78 -6.86 21.53
N PRO A 266 13.86 -6.06 21.31
CA PRO A 266 15.15 -6.38 21.91
C PRO A 266 14.83 -6.69 23.38
N PRO A 267 15.28 -7.86 23.89
CA PRO A 267 14.94 -8.27 25.25
C PRO A 267 15.16 -7.03 26.09
N LEU A 268 14.11 -6.56 26.78
CA LEU A 268 14.17 -5.35 27.60
C LEU A 268 15.46 -5.49 28.39
N GLU A 269 16.50 -4.77 27.98
CA GLU A 269 17.75 -4.80 28.71
C GLU A 269 17.33 -4.26 30.07
N ASP A 270 17.38 -5.13 31.08
CA ASP A 270 17.22 -4.72 32.47
C ASP A 270 18.15 -3.51 32.60
N ASN A 271 17.56 -2.31 32.69
CA ASN A 271 18.25 -1.02 32.74
C ASN A 271 18.96 -0.84 34.09
N ASN A 272 19.65 -1.87 34.55
CA ASN A 272 20.75 -1.84 35.50
C ASN A 272 22.07 -1.89 34.74
N ILE A 273 22.23 -1.06 33.71
CA ILE A 273 23.57 -0.68 33.25
C ILE A 273 24.10 0.31 34.30
N TYR A 274 24.84 -0.21 35.27
CA TYR A 274 25.76 0.60 36.05
C TYR A 274 26.79 1.15 35.07
N ILE A 275 26.73 2.45 34.80
CA ILE A 275 27.84 3.16 34.17
C ILE A 275 28.98 3.08 35.19
N LEU A 276 29.87 2.11 35.01
CA LEU A 276 31.20 2.17 35.57
C LEU A 276 31.94 3.18 34.69
N ASP A 277 32.23 4.35 35.25
CA ASP A 277 33.14 5.33 34.68
C ASP A 277 34.46 4.63 34.33
N TYR A 278 34.64 4.30 33.05
CA TYR A 278 35.87 3.76 32.52
C TYR A 278 36.62 4.90 31.85
N GLU A 279 37.65 5.42 32.52
CA GLU A 279 38.59 6.34 31.89
C GLU A 279 39.40 5.59 30.82
N PRO A 280 39.37 6.02 29.54
CA PRO A 280 40.12 5.35 28.50
C PRO A 280 41.61 5.64 28.68
N THR A 281 42.40 4.57 28.78
CA THR A 281 43.85 4.64 28.59
C THR A 281 44.14 4.55 27.10
N GLU A 282 44.86 5.54 26.59
CA GLU A 282 45.34 5.61 25.21
C GLU A 282 46.21 4.38 24.90
N ALA A 283 45.76 3.55 23.97
CA ALA A 283 46.59 2.57 23.30
C ALA A 283 46.25 2.59 21.80
N GLU A 284 47.29 2.84 21.01
CA GLU A 284 47.32 2.96 19.56
C GLU A 284 46.69 1.75 18.84
N ILE A 285 45.88 2.01 17.82
CA ILE A 285 45.44 1.02 16.84
C ILE A 285 46.04 1.41 15.49
N GLN A 286 46.92 0.55 14.97
CA GLN A 286 47.39 0.56 13.58
C GLN A 286 46.32 -0.10 12.69
N PRO A 287 46.08 0.39 11.45
CA PRO A 287 45.15 -0.25 10.52
C PRO A 287 45.83 -1.43 9.81
N ASP A 288 45.14 -2.57 9.80
CA ASP A 288 45.49 -3.75 9.00
C ASP A 288 44.65 -3.73 7.72
N GLU A 289 45.33 -3.62 6.57
CA GLU A 289 44.75 -3.68 5.23
C GLU A 289 44.73 -5.15 4.77
N SER A 290 43.56 -5.76 4.63
CA SER A 290 43.28 -6.73 3.54
C SER A 290 41.89 -7.34 3.65
N LEU A 291 40.96 -6.96 2.77
CA LEU A 291 39.87 -7.83 2.32
C LEU A 291 39.58 -7.55 0.83
N ASN A 292 39.55 -8.63 0.05
CA ASN A 292 39.30 -8.69 -1.39
C ASN A 292 37.80 -8.57 -1.69
N ASP A 293 37.43 -7.67 -2.60
CA ASP A 293 36.14 -7.65 -3.30
C ASP A 293 36.28 -8.30 -4.67
N ASN A 294 35.46 -9.31 -4.96
CA ASN A 294 35.17 -9.78 -6.32
C ASN A 294 33.76 -10.38 -6.32
N ASP A 295 32.77 -9.53 -6.62
CA ASP A 295 31.52 -9.87 -7.30
C ASP A 295 30.83 -8.54 -7.66
N THR A 296 31.18 -7.97 -8.81
CA THR A 296 30.59 -6.73 -9.34
C THR A 296 29.72 -7.01 -10.56
N VAL A 297 28.52 -6.43 -10.57
CA VAL A 297 27.63 -6.31 -11.75
C VAL A 297 28.41 -5.69 -12.91
N GLU A 298 28.49 -6.36 -14.06
CA GLU A 298 29.41 -5.96 -15.13
C GLU A 298 28.99 -4.73 -15.94
N SER A 299 27.70 -4.36 -16.01
CA SER A 299 27.31 -3.07 -16.60
C SER A 299 25.86 -2.68 -16.34
N VAL A 300 25.60 -1.37 -16.21
CA VAL A 300 24.26 -0.76 -16.30
C VAL A 300 24.26 0.16 -17.50
N HIS A 301 23.38 -0.09 -18.47
CA HIS A 301 23.23 0.74 -19.66
C HIS A 301 22.05 1.69 -19.48
N VAL A 302 22.34 2.99 -19.40
CA VAL A 302 21.33 4.05 -19.43
C VAL A 302 21.12 4.44 -20.88
N LEU A 303 19.92 4.21 -21.39
CA LEU A 303 19.57 4.55 -22.77
C LEU A 303 19.19 6.02 -22.88
N ASP A 304 19.70 6.70 -23.91
CA ASP A 304 19.34 8.09 -24.18
C ASP A 304 18.03 8.19 -24.98
N GLU A 305 17.50 9.42 -25.10
CA GLU A 305 16.23 9.69 -25.79
C GLU A 305 16.24 9.33 -27.30
N ARG A 306 17.39 8.99 -27.88
CA ARG A 306 17.55 8.65 -29.30
C ARG A 306 17.63 7.15 -29.54
N THR A 307 17.68 6.34 -28.49
CA THR A 307 17.78 4.89 -28.60
C THR A 307 16.48 4.32 -29.18
N THR A 308 16.59 3.47 -30.21
CA THR A 308 15.44 2.80 -30.84
C THR A 308 15.32 1.34 -30.39
N VAL A 309 14.15 0.73 -30.60
CA VAL A 309 13.93 -0.71 -30.32
C VAL A 309 14.95 -1.59 -31.06
N ASN A 310 15.35 -1.21 -32.28
CA ASN A 310 16.34 -1.98 -33.04
C ASN A 310 17.73 -1.89 -32.40
N ASP A 311 18.11 -0.74 -31.84
CA ASP A 311 19.39 -0.59 -31.13
C ASP A 311 19.46 -1.47 -29.88
N ILE A 312 18.31 -1.74 -29.24
CA ILE A 312 18.19 -2.66 -28.09
C ILE A 312 18.27 -4.12 -28.55
N MET A 313 17.67 -4.45 -29.70
CA MET A 313 17.67 -5.81 -30.25
C MET A 313 19.00 -6.21 -30.89
N GLU A 314 19.87 -5.24 -31.23
CA GLU A 314 21.22 -5.47 -31.75
C GLU A 314 22.28 -5.65 -30.64
N LEU A 315 21.89 -5.57 -29.36
CA LEU A 315 22.74 -6.00 -28.26
C LEU A 315 22.90 -7.52 -28.33
N ASP A 316 24.04 -8.00 -28.85
CA ASP A 316 24.41 -9.42 -28.93
C ASP A 316 24.12 -10.13 -27.59
N GLU A 317 23.56 -11.35 -27.68
CA GLU A 317 23.02 -12.15 -26.57
C GLU A 317 23.64 -11.82 -25.21
N PRO A 318 22.95 -11.06 -24.35
CA PRO A 318 23.50 -10.77 -23.04
C PRO A 318 23.43 -12.05 -22.20
N ASP A 319 24.58 -12.46 -21.66
CA ASP A 319 24.61 -13.26 -20.44
C ASP A 319 23.63 -12.63 -19.44
N SER A 320 22.86 -13.47 -18.76
CA SER A 320 21.51 -13.25 -18.20
C SER A 320 21.29 -12.12 -17.16
N ASN A 321 22.13 -11.08 -17.10
CA ASN A 321 22.16 -10.07 -16.04
C ASN A 321 22.19 -8.61 -16.55
N VAL A 322 21.65 -8.31 -17.74
CA VAL A 322 21.53 -6.91 -18.20
C VAL A 322 20.21 -6.30 -17.72
N VAL A 323 20.30 -5.20 -16.98
CA VAL A 323 19.15 -4.38 -16.56
C VAL A 323 19.09 -3.13 -17.43
N LEU A 324 17.99 -2.98 -18.18
CA LEU A 324 17.71 -1.79 -18.98
C LEU A 324 16.80 -0.84 -18.19
N SER A 325 17.22 0.42 -18.07
CA SER A 325 16.41 1.50 -17.51
C SER A 325 15.96 2.43 -18.64
N ILE A 326 14.64 2.53 -18.84
CA ILE A 326 14.02 3.34 -19.91
C ILE A 326 13.22 4.46 -19.24
N HIS A 327 13.58 5.72 -19.51
CA HIS A 327 12.91 6.88 -18.94
C HIS A 327 11.99 7.54 -19.99
N GLY A 328 10.68 7.59 -19.71
CA GLY A 328 9.74 8.47 -20.43
C GLY A 328 9.34 8.09 -21.87
N GLN A 329 9.55 6.85 -22.32
CA GLN A 329 9.23 6.44 -23.72
C GLN A 329 8.22 5.28 -23.82
N THR A 330 6.93 5.60 -23.97
CA THR A 330 5.86 4.59 -24.14
C THR A 330 5.96 3.82 -25.45
N ASN A 331 6.46 4.44 -26.53
CA ASN A 331 6.51 3.82 -27.86
C ASN A 331 7.58 2.71 -27.98
N ILE A 332 8.61 2.71 -27.12
CA ILE A 332 9.62 1.64 -27.08
C ILE A 332 9.05 0.39 -26.40
N LEU A 333 8.23 0.58 -25.37
CA LEU A 333 7.60 -0.51 -24.61
C LEU A 333 6.65 -1.31 -25.50
N ASP A 334 5.77 -0.65 -26.24
CA ASP A 334 4.86 -1.29 -27.19
C ASP A 334 5.62 -2.10 -28.26
N GLY A 335 6.81 -1.63 -28.65
CA GLY A 335 7.67 -2.31 -29.62
C GLY A 335 8.42 -3.52 -29.07
N LEU A 336 8.81 -3.51 -27.79
CA LEU A 336 9.50 -4.61 -27.12
C LEU A 336 8.52 -5.73 -26.72
N GLU A 337 7.33 -5.37 -26.23
CA GLU A 337 6.26 -6.35 -25.92
C GLU A 337 5.76 -7.08 -27.16
N ALA A 338 5.64 -6.39 -28.29
CA ALA A 338 5.21 -7.00 -29.55
C ALA A 338 6.23 -7.99 -30.15
N ARG A 339 7.45 -8.08 -29.60
CA ARG A 339 8.57 -8.84 -30.18
C ARG A 339 9.18 -9.90 -29.26
N ASP A 340 8.56 -10.21 -28.11
CA ASP A 340 9.02 -11.23 -27.15
C ASP A 340 10.52 -11.09 -26.78
N ALA A 341 10.94 -9.88 -26.40
CA ALA A 341 12.34 -9.62 -26.07
C ALA A 341 12.80 -10.47 -24.84
N PRO A 342 14.02 -11.08 -24.88
CA PRO A 342 14.47 -12.05 -23.86
C PRO A 342 15.04 -11.43 -22.57
N VAL A 343 14.98 -10.10 -22.38
CA VAL A 343 15.67 -9.39 -21.29
C VAL A 343 14.66 -8.89 -20.24
N PRO A 344 14.89 -9.06 -18.93
CA PRO A 344 14.08 -8.44 -17.90
C PRO A 344 14.24 -6.90 -17.93
N VAL A 345 13.16 -6.19 -18.24
CA VAL A 345 13.13 -4.71 -18.31
C VAL A 345 12.56 -4.16 -17.00
N ILE A 346 13.28 -3.25 -16.35
CA ILE A 346 12.77 -2.48 -15.20
C ILE A 346 12.36 -1.10 -15.71
N ILE A 347 11.08 -0.78 -15.58
CA ILE A 347 10.49 0.44 -16.13
C ILE A 347 10.40 1.50 -15.02
N ASP A 348 10.96 2.68 -15.27
CA ASP A 348 10.84 3.87 -14.43
C ASP A 348 10.06 4.96 -15.17
N THR A 349 8.77 5.07 -14.87
CA THR A 349 7.90 6.13 -15.41
C THR A 349 7.91 7.33 -14.45
N GLY A 350 9.00 8.09 -14.44
CA GLY A 350 9.15 9.24 -13.54
C GLY A 350 7.94 10.18 -13.56
N SER A 351 7.15 10.21 -12.49
CA SER A 351 6.11 11.21 -12.29
C SER A 351 6.71 12.45 -11.63
N GLY A 352 7.22 13.36 -12.44
CA GLY A 352 7.80 14.63 -11.99
C GLY A 352 7.61 15.75 -13.00
N PHE A 353 6.38 16.20 -13.22
CA PHE A 353 6.14 17.47 -13.92
C PHE A 353 6.30 18.64 -12.92
N ARG A 354 7.49 19.26 -12.93
CA ARG A 354 7.63 20.69 -12.60
C ARG A 354 7.32 21.49 -13.85
N THR A 355 6.22 22.25 -13.85
CA THR A 355 6.06 23.35 -14.79
C THR A 355 6.49 24.64 -14.09
N GLU A 356 7.73 25.07 -14.32
CA GLU A 356 8.04 26.50 -14.34
C GLU A 356 7.50 27.04 -15.65
N THR A 357 6.40 27.79 -15.59
CA THR A 357 5.99 28.68 -16.67
C THR A 357 5.82 30.07 -16.08
N ASP A 358 6.73 30.96 -16.46
CA ASP A 358 6.62 32.41 -16.33
C ASP A 358 5.29 32.89 -16.92
N GLU A 359 4.36 33.34 -16.08
CA GLU A 359 3.18 34.12 -16.48
C GLU A 359 3.35 35.59 -16.09
N THR A 360 4.22 36.29 -16.81
CA THR A 360 4.12 37.73 -17.00
C THR A 360 3.64 38.00 -18.42
N ASP A 361 2.32 37.99 -18.66
CA ASP A 361 1.64 38.86 -19.66
C ASP A 361 0.13 38.62 -19.86
N TRP A 362 -0.62 38.18 -18.83
CA TRP A 362 -2.09 38.10 -18.94
C TRP A 362 -2.81 39.25 -18.22
N ASN A 363 -2.45 40.49 -18.54
CA ASN A 363 -3.23 41.67 -18.14
C ASN A 363 -3.19 42.76 -19.22
N ARG A 364 -3.76 42.47 -20.40
CA ARG A 364 -4.35 43.49 -21.28
C ARG A 364 -5.63 42.96 -21.93
N ASN A 365 -6.72 43.68 -21.66
CA ASN A 365 -8.07 43.55 -22.22
C ASN A 365 -8.96 42.45 -21.65
N ARG A 366 -9.59 42.74 -20.50
CA ARG A 366 -11.05 42.68 -20.35
C ARG A 366 -11.52 43.44 -19.12
#